data_AF-A0A9D7HRW9-F1
#
_entry.id   AF-A0A9D7HRW9-F1
#
_cell.length_a   1.000
_cell.length_b   1.000
_cell.length_c   1.000
_cell.angle_alpha   90.00
_cell.angle_beta   90.00
_cell.angle_gamma   90.00
#
_symmetry.space_group_name_H-M   'P 1'
#
loop_
_entity.id
_entity.type
_entity.pdbx_description
1 polymer ?
#
loop_
_entity_poly.entity_id
_entity_poly.type
_entity_poly.pdbx_seq_one_letter_code
_entity_poly.pdbx_strand_id
1 'polypeptide(L)'
;MSGAALFVLLLVVTNGLFGATVAAAFLRFNDRLGLPAWPLVLAGLGLGPFGVSLVLYYALALWHGIPNAVLLALPLLGFAGLAWSAGKGWGQLAVLMKRIPPLLGDRSMWFFFLGSAFIACITFVFLANKPLIDHDVLEYAIQGGIFLRDHAITYQKHHFDATSGFYYVGLHGFAFPLLFTWEGLVGGMFELRSDLWVRSITMWYGWLLIAFVWSLLRRWDRWMAVAGGIALTVPIGFLFLITVYHLDSFRIFFFTVAFAAFIALLQRPSRERLVLFALLCGAQTFIHSIGAILGGLLLALALVLLSVPTHTRARWGALAAGIMLLMGGVHYVADVFLGTGWIFQDLIWF
;
A
#
# COMPACT_ATOMS: atom_id res chain seq x y z
N MET A 1 18.57 -9.53 20.84
CA MET A 1 17.77 -8.27 20.86
C MET A 1 16.28 -8.66 20.92
N SER A 2 15.38 -7.80 21.38
CA SER A 2 13.95 -8.14 21.50
C SER A 2 13.20 -7.96 20.17
N GLY A 3 12.04 -8.61 20.00
CA GLY A 3 11.16 -8.40 18.83
C GLY A 3 10.76 -6.93 18.64
N ALA A 4 10.74 -6.13 19.71
CA ALA A 4 10.52 -4.69 19.63
C ALA A 4 11.60 -3.93 18.84
N ALA A 5 12.86 -4.41 18.85
CA ALA A 5 13.92 -3.80 18.05
C ALA A 5 13.69 -4.02 16.55
N LEU A 6 13.29 -5.24 16.16
CA LEU A 6 12.92 -5.56 14.77
C LEU A 6 11.71 -4.71 14.33
N PHE A 7 10.71 -4.59 15.18
CA PHE A 7 9.54 -3.73 14.95
C PHE A 7 9.93 -2.29 14.63
N VAL A 8 10.73 -1.65 15.51
CA VAL A 8 11.15 -0.25 15.33
C VAL A 8 11.98 -0.09 14.06
N LEU A 9 12.90 -1.03 13.79
CA LEU A 9 13.71 -1.02 12.58
C LEU A 9 12.81 -1.03 11.33
N LEU A 10 11.89 -2.00 11.23
CA LEU A 10 11.02 -2.15 10.07
C LEU A 10 10.06 -0.95 9.91
N LEU A 11 9.53 -0.41 11.00
CA LEU A 11 8.69 0.78 10.97
C LEU A 11 9.45 2.00 10.45
N VAL A 12 10.66 2.25 10.97
CA VAL A 12 11.48 3.39 10.56
C VAL A 12 11.97 3.26 9.12
N VAL A 13 12.44 2.08 8.72
CA VAL A 13 13.00 1.86 7.38
C VAL A 13 11.88 1.77 6.35
N THR A 14 10.89 0.90 6.56
CA THR A 14 9.90 0.55 5.54
C THR A 14 8.78 1.59 5.45
N ASN A 15 8.23 2.05 6.58
CA ASN A 15 7.15 3.04 6.58
C ASN A 15 7.72 4.47 6.51
N GLY A 16 8.81 4.72 7.23
CA GLY A 16 9.48 6.02 7.27
C GLY A 16 10.34 6.30 6.03
N LEU A 17 11.53 5.67 5.95
CA LEU A 17 12.55 6.00 4.94
C LEU A 17 12.11 5.69 3.51
N PHE A 18 11.60 4.47 3.25
CA PHE A 18 11.11 4.09 1.94
C PHE A 18 9.88 4.93 1.55
N GLY A 19 8.94 5.12 2.49
CA GLY A 19 7.79 6.00 2.27
C GLY A 19 8.18 7.45 1.93
N ALA A 20 9.14 8.03 2.67
CA ALA A 20 9.69 9.35 2.42
C ALA A 20 10.40 9.44 1.06
N THR A 21 11.05 8.35 0.64
CA THR A 21 11.68 8.25 -0.68
C THR A 21 10.65 8.33 -1.80
N VAL A 22 9.54 7.58 -1.71
CA VAL A 22 8.45 7.69 -2.70
C VAL A 22 7.81 9.07 -2.66
N ALA A 23 7.58 9.62 -1.46
CA ALA A 23 7.05 10.97 -1.30
C ALA A 23 7.94 12.03 -1.97
N ALA A 24 9.25 11.98 -1.75
CA ALA A 24 10.22 12.85 -2.41
C ALA A 24 10.19 12.68 -3.93
N ALA A 25 10.13 11.43 -4.43
CA ALA A 25 10.01 11.17 -5.86
C ALA A 25 8.73 11.77 -6.46
N PHE A 26 7.58 11.66 -5.80
CA PHE A 26 6.34 12.30 -6.24
C PHE A 26 6.42 13.82 -6.22
N LEU A 27 7.00 14.40 -5.16
CA LEU A 27 7.18 15.85 -5.05
C LEU A 27 8.05 16.39 -6.18
N ARG A 28 9.11 15.69 -6.58
CA ARG A 28 9.95 16.05 -7.75
C ARG A 28 9.13 16.36 -9.00
N PHE A 29 8.06 15.58 -9.23
CA PHE A 29 7.18 15.71 -10.39
C PHE A 29 5.96 16.59 -10.11
N ASN A 30 5.82 17.17 -8.91
CA ASN A 30 4.61 17.87 -8.52
C ASN A 30 4.36 19.16 -9.32
N ASP A 31 5.40 19.78 -9.88
CA ASP A 31 5.21 20.93 -10.80
C ASP A 31 4.37 20.54 -12.03
N ARG A 32 4.46 19.27 -12.47
CA ARG A 32 3.67 18.72 -13.59
C ARG A 32 2.38 18.08 -13.13
N LEU A 33 2.38 17.45 -11.95
CA LEU A 33 1.17 16.86 -11.38
C LEU A 33 0.19 17.95 -10.94
N GLY A 34 0.66 19.10 -10.44
CA GLY A 34 -0.20 20.16 -9.90
C GLY A 34 -1.14 19.65 -8.80
N LEU A 35 -0.65 18.72 -7.97
CA LEU A 35 -1.41 18.09 -6.90
C LEU A 35 -1.01 18.69 -5.54
N PRO A 36 -1.85 18.53 -4.51
CA PRO A 36 -1.54 19.07 -3.21
C PRO A 36 -0.44 18.24 -2.54
N ALA A 37 0.54 18.93 -1.96
CA ALA A 37 1.78 18.29 -1.52
C ALA A 37 1.57 17.26 -0.41
N TRP A 38 0.76 17.56 0.62
CA TRP A 38 0.53 16.63 1.74
C TRP A 38 -0.16 15.32 1.33
N PRO A 39 -1.24 15.33 0.53
CA PRO A 39 -1.79 14.11 -0.09
C PRO A 39 -0.74 13.28 -0.84
N LEU A 40 0.17 13.90 -1.61
CA LEU A 40 1.25 13.18 -2.28
C LEU A 40 2.25 12.55 -1.31
N VAL A 41 2.59 13.26 -0.22
CA VAL A 41 3.47 12.71 0.82
C VAL A 41 2.83 11.50 1.48
N LEU A 42 1.56 11.58 1.84
CA LEU A 42 0.81 10.49 2.47
C LEU A 42 0.65 9.29 1.54
N ALA A 43 0.38 9.53 0.24
CA ALA A 43 0.40 8.48 -0.78
C ALA A 43 1.77 7.81 -0.88
N GLY A 44 2.85 8.59 -0.84
CA GLY A 44 4.23 8.07 -0.82
C GLY A 44 4.52 7.20 0.42
N LEU A 45 4.10 7.64 1.60
CA LEU A 45 4.22 6.87 2.84
C LEU A 45 3.49 5.53 2.79
N GLY A 46 2.32 5.48 2.15
CA GLY A 46 1.63 4.22 1.90
C GLY A 46 2.29 3.35 0.83
N LEU A 47 2.94 3.94 -0.17
CA LEU A 47 3.64 3.20 -1.22
C LEU A 47 4.97 2.59 -0.79
N GLY A 48 5.53 2.98 0.37
CA GLY A 48 6.76 2.41 0.91
C GLY A 48 6.66 0.89 1.15
N PRO A 49 5.81 0.43 2.09
CA PRO A 49 5.60 -1.00 2.33
C PRO A 49 5.10 -1.74 1.09
N PHE A 50 4.19 -1.13 0.32
CA PHE A 50 3.73 -1.69 -0.95
C PHE A 50 4.88 -1.96 -1.93
N GLY A 51 5.81 -1.01 -2.08
CA GLY A 51 6.93 -1.12 -3.00
C GLY A 51 7.86 -2.28 -2.64
N VAL A 52 8.05 -2.55 -1.35
CA VAL A 52 8.78 -3.73 -0.88
C VAL A 52 8.10 -5.01 -1.35
N SER A 53 6.80 -5.15 -1.09
CA SER A 53 6.04 -6.32 -1.54
C SER A 53 6.09 -6.50 -3.06
N LEU A 54 5.99 -5.41 -3.83
CA LEU A 54 6.05 -5.48 -5.29
C LEU A 54 7.41 -5.97 -5.79
N VAL A 55 8.51 -5.49 -5.19
CA VAL A 55 9.86 -5.94 -5.55
C VAL A 55 10.07 -7.40 -5.18
N LEU A 56 9.66 -7.81 -3.97
CA LEU A 56 9.75 -9.20 -3.54
C LEU A 56 8.93 -10.13 -4.43
N TYR A 57 7.73 -9.70 -4.85
CA TYR A 57 6.89 -10.45 -5.77
C TYR A 57 7.62 -10.77 -7.07
N TYR A 58 8.18 -9.75 -7.74
CA TYR A 58 8.90 -9.97 -8.99
C TYR A 58 10.16 -10.79 -8.79
N ALA A 59 10.90 -10.57 -7.70
CA ALA A 59 12.10 -11.35 -7.41
C ALA A 59 11.78 -12.85 -7.26
N LEU A 60 10.77 -13.17 -6.44
CA LEU A 60 10.39 -14.55 -6.14
C LEU A 60 9.64 -15.24 -7.29
N ALA A 61 8.93 -14.50 -8.13
CA ALA A 61 8.25 -15.04 -9.31
C ALA A 61 9.20 -15.28 -10.48
N LEU A 62 10.30 -14.53 -10.59
CA LEU A 62 11.25 -14.63 -11.71
C LEU A 62 12.51 -15.44 -11.37
N TRP A 63 12.90 -15.52 -10.10
CA TRP A 63 14.12 -16.19 -9.66
C TRP A 63 13.86 -17.07 -8.44
N HIS A 64 13.54 -18.34 -8.69
CA HIS A 64 13.35 -19.33 -7.62
C HIS A 64 14.69 -19.66 -6.93
N GLY A 65 14.65 -19.84 -5.61
CA GLY A 65 15.85 -20.19 -4.82
C GLY A 65 16.84 -19.04 -4.65
N ILE A 66 16.40 -17.80 -4.88
CA ILE A 66 17.22 -16.59 -4.72
C ILE A 66 17.72 -16.47 -3.27
N PRO A 67 19.03 -16.20 -3.04
CA PRO A 67 19.57 -16.10 -1.68
C PRO A 67 18.95 -14.93 -0.88
N ASN A 68 18.71 -15.14 0.41
CA ASN A 68 18.13 -14.13 1.32
C ASN A 68 18.84 -12.77 1.27
N ALA A 69 20.17 -12.75 1.18
CA ALA A 69 20.94 -11.51 1.08
C ALA A 69 20.61 -10.73 -0.20
N VAL A 70 20.37 -11.43 -1.32
CA VAL A 70 19.99 -10.80 -2.59
C VAL A 70 18.54 -10.32 -2.53
N LEU A 71 17.62 -11.11 -1.97
CA LEU A 71 16.23 -10.69 -1.74
C LEU A 71 16.12 -9.43 -0.88
N LEU A 72 16.94 -9.33 0.17
CA LEU A 72 17.04 -8.12 1.00
C LEU A 72 17.62 -6.93 0.24
N ALA A 73 18.66 -7.16 -0.57
CA ALA A 73 19.32 -6.11 -1.34
C ALA A 73 18.42 -5.49 -2.42
N LEU A 74 17.53 -6.27 -3.04
CA LEU A 74 16.70 -5.79 -4.15
C LEU A 74 15.79 -4.59 -3.78
N PRO A 75 14.94 -4.65 -2.72
CA PRO A 75 14.20 -3.49 -2.27
C PRO A 75 15.11 -2.32 -1.89
N LEU A 76 16.20 -2.59 -1.15
CA LEU A 76 17.15 -1.55 -0.73
C LEU A 76 17.76 -0.80 -1.93
N LEU A 77 18.21 -1.52 -2.95
CA LEU A 77 18.77 -0.95 -4.18
C LEU A 77 17.69 -0.20 -4.98
N GLY A 78 16.48 -0.75 -5.07
CA GLY A 78 15.35 -0.09 -5.72
C GLY A 78 15.02 1.26 -5.08
N PHE A 79 14.91 1.30 -3.75
CA PHE A 79 14.68 2.54 -3.01
C PHE A 79 15.89 3.47 -3.03
N ALA A 80 17.12 2.98 -3.01
CA ALA A 80 18.31 3.82 -3.16
C ALA A 80 18.35 4.50 -4.54
N GLY A 81 18.05 3.76 -5.61
CA GLY A 81 17.92 4.31 -6.96
C GLY A 81 16.79 5.34 -7.05
N LEU A 82 15.64 5.07 -6.42
CA LEU A 82 14.52 6.00 -6.36
C LEU A 82 14.90 7.27 -5.57
N ALA A 83 15.58 7.13 -4.43
CA ALA A 83 16.07 8.22 -3.60
C ALA A 83 17.06 9.11 -4.36
N TRP A 84 18.01 8.52 -5.07
CA TRP A 84 18.90 9.24 -5.97
C TRP A 84 18.11 10.01 -7.03
N SER A 85 17.14 9.35 -7.65
CA SER A 85 16.31 9.97 -8.68
C SER A 85 15.39 11.07 -8.12
N ALA A 86 15.06 11.09 -6.83
CA ALA A 86 14.12 12.08 -6.28
C ALA A 86 14.67 13.52 -6.34
N GLY A 87 15.99 13.71 -6.33
CA GLY A 87 16.65 15.00 -6.59
C GLY A 87 16.03 16.16 -5.79
N LYS A 88 15.52 17.19 -6.48
CA LYS A 88 14.89 18.38 -5.85
C LYS A 88 13.67 18.05 -4.96
N GLY A 89 13.07 16.88 -5.12
CA GLY A 89 11.96 16.41 -4.31
C GLY A 89 12.30 16.30 -2.82
N TRP A 90 13.55 15.97 -2.48
CA TRP A 90 14.04 15.98 -1.09
C TRP A 90 14.00 17.36 -0.46
N GLY A 91 14.43 18.39 -1.20
CA GLY A 91 14.36 19.77 -0.75
C GLY A 91 12.93 20.23 -0.50
N GLN A 92 12.01 19.86 -1.39
CA GLN A 92 10.58 20.15 -1.23
C GLN A 92 9.99 19.42 -0.02
N LEU A 93 10.33 18.15 0.19
CA LEU A 93 9.91 17.39 1.38
C LEU A 93 10.43 18.06 2.66
N ALA A 94 11.71 18.44 2.71
CA ALA A 94 12.28 19.13 3.86
C ALA A 94 11.59 20.46 4.16
N VAL A 95 11.23 21.24 3.13
CA VAL A 95 10.44 22.48 3.28
C VAL A 95 9.05 22.20 3.86
N LEU A 96 8.38 21.12 3.44
CA LEU A 96 7.09 20.72 4.00
C LEU A 96 7.22 20.28 5.47
N MET A 97 8.24 19.50 5.80
CA MET A 97 8.47 19.06 7.19
C MET A 97 8.71 20.25 8.13
N LYS A 98 9.40 21.31 7.67
CA LYS A 98 9.56 22.57 8.43
C LYS A 98 8.25 23.32 8.69
N ARG A 99 7.16 22.99 7.99
CA ARG A 99 5.82 23.56 8.22
C ARG A 99 5.02 22.80 9.28
N ILE A 100 5.51 21.65 9.76
CA ILE A 100 4.81 20.89 10.81
C ILE A 100 4.78 21.64 12.16
N PRO A 101 5.89 22.21 12.68
CA PRO A 101 5.86 22.86 13.98
C PRO A 101 4.85 24.01 14.09
N PRO A 102 4.71 24.92 13.09
CA PRO A 102 3.65 25.93 13.11
C PRO A 102 2.22 25.36 13.17
N LEU A 103 1.97 24.16 12.62
CA LEU A 103 0.65 23.52 12.66
C LEU A 103 0.23 23.11 14.08
N LEU A 104 1.19 22.93 15.01
CA LEU A 104 0.90 22.63 16.42
C LEU A 104 0.17 23.78 17.12
N GLY A 105 0.34 25.02 16.64
CA GLY A 105 -0.37 26.19 17.17
C GLY A 105 -1.82 26.33 16.66
N ASP A 106 -2.22 25.61 15.61
CA ASP A 106 -3.57 25.70 15.06
C ASP A 106 -4.54 24.82 15.86
N ARG A 107 -5.53 25.44 16.53
CA ARG A 107 -6.57 24.74 17.31
C ARG A 107 -7.30 23.65 16.53
N SER A 108 -7.52 23.81 15.22
CA SER A 108 -8.18 22.78 14.41
C SER A 108 -7.35 21.49 14.28
N MET A 109 -6.02 21.61 14.37
CA MET A 109 -5.12 20.45 14.31
C MET A 109 -5.14 19.63 15.61
N TRP A 110 -5.63 20.18 16.72
CA TRP A 110 -5.72 19.44 17.99
C TRP A 110 -6.59 18.21 17.87
N PHE A 111 -7.71 18.28 17.14
CA PHE A 111 -8.56 17.11 16.88
C PHE A 111 -7.79 16.02 16.13
N PHE A 112 -7.00 16.40 15.12
CA PHE A 112 -6.17 15.45 14.38
C PHE A 112 -5.07 14.84 15.25
N PHE A 113 -4.40 15.64 16.08
CA PHE A 113 -3.34 15.15 16.98
C PHE A 113 -3.88 14.26 18.09
N LEU A 114 -5.00 14.63 18.72
CA LEU A 114 -5.68 13.82 19.72
C LEU A 114 -6.15 12.49 19.11
N GLY A 115 -6.77 12.53 17.92
CA GLY A 115 -7.16 11.33 17.19
C GLY A 115 -5.96 10.44 16.83
N SER A 116 -4.86 11.03 16.37
CA SER A 116 -3.62 10.31 16.08
C SER A 116 -3.01 9.67 17.33
N ALA A 117 -2.98 10.39 18.45
CA ALA A 117 -2.50 9.87 19.74
C ALA A 117 -3.39 8.73 20.26
N PHE A 118 -4.71 8.85 20.09
CA PHE A 118 -5.66 7.81 20.44
C PHE A 118 -5.44 6.53 19.60
N ILE A 119 -5.26 6.66 18.28
CA ILE A 119 -4.93 5.52 17.41
C ILE A 119 -3.59 4.90 17.80
N ALA A 120 -2.57 5.70 18.11
CA ALA A 120 -1.29 5.19 18.58
C ALA A 120 -1.43 4.42 19.89
N CYS A 121 -2.26 4.89 20.83
CA CYS A 121 -2.58 4.19 22.07
C CYS A 121 -3.29 2.86 21.82
N ILE A 122 -4.35 2.85 20.99
CA ILE A 122 -5.04 1.62 20.57
C ILE A 122 -4.04 0.65 19.94
N THR A 123 -3.22 1.14 19.01
CA THR A 123 -2.19 0.34 18.33
C THR A 123 -1.27 -0.32 19.34
N PHE A 124 -0.75 0.44 20.30
CA PHE A 124 0.11 -0.08 21.35
C PHE A 124 -0.59 -1.17 22.18
N VAL A 125 -1.82 -0.91 22.64
CA VAL A 125 -2.61 -1.88 23.43
C VAL A 125 -2.84 -3.16 22.63
N PHE A 126 -3.23 -3.06 21.37
CA PHE A 126 -3.49 -4.22 20.50
C PHE A 126 -2.21 -4.99 20.20
N LEU A 127 -1.12 -4.31 19.85
CA LEU A 127 0.17 -4.95 19.63
C LEU A 127 0.67 -5.70 20.88
N ALA A 128 0.43 -5.15 22.07
CA ALA A 128 0.80 -5.79 23.32
C ALA A 128 -0.09 -6.97 23.73
N ASN A 129 -1.38 -6.96 23.40
CA ASN A 129 -2.36 -7.89 24.00
C ASN A 129 -3.11 -8.81 23.02
N LYS A 130 -3.25 -8.45 21.74
CA LYS A 130 -4.05 -9.22 20.78
C LYS A 130 -3.15 -10.06 19.87
N PRO A 131 -2.99 -11.38 20.07
CA PRO A 131 -2.22 -12.23 19.17
C PRO A 131 -2.84 -12.31 17.75
N LEU A 132 -2.08 -12.87 16.79
CA LEU A 132 -2.61 -13.26 15.48
C LEU A 132 -3.56 -14.45 15.64
N ILE A 133 -4.87 -14.19 15.61
CA ILE A 133 -5.91 -15.22 15.84
C ILE A 133 -7.01 -15.23 14.78
N ASP A 134 -6.98 -14.28 13.84
CA ASP A 134 -8.01 -14.16 12.80
C ASP A 134 -7.65 -15.05 11.60
N HIS A 135 -8.64 -15.72 10.98
CA HIS A 135 -8.40 -16.68 9.90
C HIS A 135 -7.55 -16.09 8.76
N ASP A 136 -7.98 -14.94 8.22
CA ASP A 136 -7.35 -14.34 7.04
C ASP A 136 -5.91 -13.91 7.31
N VAL A 137 -5.62 -13.38 8.51
CA VAL A 137 -4.25 -12.97 8.85
C VAL A 137 -3.32 -14.16 9.05
N LEU A 138 -3.83 -15.27 9.57
CA LEU A 138 -3.07 -16.51 9.69
C LEU A 138 -2.76 -17.08 8.30
N GLU A 139 -3.73 -17.04 7.39
CA GLU A 139 -3.52 -17.39 5.98
C GLU A 139 -2.44 -16.52 5.34
N TYR A 140 -2.46 -15.20 5.53
CA TYR A 140 -1.40 -14.33 5.00
C TYR A 140 -0.03 -14.61 5.63
N ALA A 141 0.02 -14.89 6.93
CA ALA A 141 1.26 -15.20 7.64
C ALA A 141 1.86 -16.54 7.17
N ILE A 142 1.03 -17.57 7.03
CA ILE A 142 1.45 -18.89 6.51
C ILE A 142 1.96 -18.74 5.08
N GLN A 143 1.22 -18.07 4.21
CA GLN A 143 1.62 -17.86 2.82
C GLN A 143 2.94 -17.08 2.71
N GLY A 144 3.11 -16.02 3.51
CA GLY A 144 4.35 -15.27 3.60
C GLY A 144 5.53 -16.10 4.11
N GLY A 145 5.28 -17.02 5.04
CA GLY A 145 6.24 -18.00 5.54
C GLY A 145 6.64 -19.03 4.49
N ILE A 146 5.69 -19.51 3.68
CA ILE A 146 5.94 -20.40 2.54
C ILE A 146 6.86 -19.72 1.52
N PHE A 147 6.58 -18.46 1.15
CA PHE A 147 7.44 -17.69 0.25
C PHE A 147 8.87 -17.52 0.78
N LEU A 148 9.01 -17.30 2.09
CA LEU A 148 10.32 -17.19 2.73
C LEU A 148 11.08 -18.51 2.76
N ARG A 149 10.38 -19.63 3.01
CA ARG A 149 10.98 -20.97 3.07
C ARG A 149 11.40 -21.45 1.68
N ASP A 150 10.50 -21.33 0.72
CA ASP A 150 10.66 -21.92 -0.61
C ASP A 150 11.40 -20.98 -1.57
N HIS A 151 11.53 -19.69 -1.22
CA HIS A 151 12.17 -18.65 -2.03
C HIS A 151 11.62 -18.61 -3.46
N ALA A 152 10.30 -18.81 -3.60
CA ALA A 152 9.61 -18.86 -4.87
C ALA A 152 8.15 -18.45 -4.72
N ILE A 153 7.60 -17.88 -5.80
CA ILE A 153 6.16 -17.75 -6.00
C ILE A 153 5.79 -18.62 -7.19
N THR A 154 5.07 -19.71 -6.92
CA THR A 154 4.59 -20.61 -7.97
C THR A 154 3.09 -20.59 -8.06
N TYR A 155 2.57 -20.47 -9.27
CA TYR A 155 1.15 -20.61 -9.56
C TYR A 155 0.81 -22.08 -9.74
N GLN A 156 -0.14 -22.57 -8.97
CA GLN A 156 -0.59 -23.96 -8.99
C GLN A 156 -2.12 -24.00 -8.94
N LYS A 157 -2.73 -24.95 -9.65
CA LYS A 157 -4.19 -25.16 -9.61
C LYS A 157 -4.70 -25.62 -8.24
N HIS A 158 -3.87 -26.36 -7.52
CA HIS A 158 -4.13 -26.86 -6.18
C HIS A 158 -2.85 -26.71 -5.38
N HIS A 159 -2.82 -25.79 -4.43
CA HIS A 159 -1.65 -25.58 -3.58
C HIS A 159 -1.91 -26.17 -2.20
N PHE A 160 -1.23 -27.28 -1.90
CA PHE A 160 -1.21 -27.89 -0.58
C PHE A 160 0.22 -27.89 -0.04
N ASP A 161 0.45 -27.15 1.04
CA ASP A 161 1.72 -27.17 1.74
C ASP A 161 1.72 -28.26 2.82
N ALA A 162 2.38 -29.39 2.53
CA ALA A 162 2.43 -30.53 3.45
C ALA A 162 3.11 -30.21 4.80
N THR A 163 3.95 -29.17 4.86
CA THR A 163 4.67 -28.79 6.09
C THR A 163 3.77 -28.05 7.07
N SER A 164 2.97 -27.10 6.59
CA SER A 164 2.01 -26.37 7.43
C SER A 164 0.62 -27.01 7.47
N GLY A 165 0.33 -27.97 6.58
CA GLY A 165 -1.01 -28.52 6.36
C GLY A 165 -1.97 -27.52 5.69
N PHE A 166 -1.43 -26.41 5.18
CA PHE A 166 -2.21 -25.33 4.61
C PHE A 166 -2.65 -25.66 3.18
N TYR A 167 -3.95 -25.53 2.92
CA TYR A 167 -4.52 -25.67 1.58
C TYR A 167 -5.01 -24.30 1.11
N TYR A 168 -4.39 -23.78 0.05
CA TYR A 168 -4.69 -22.45 -0.45
C TYR A 168 -5.72 -22.51 -1.58
N VAL A 169 -6.91 -21.95 -1.35
CA VAL A 169 -8.06 -22.05 -2.27
C VAL A 169 -8.18 -20.85 -3.19
N GLY A 170 -7.75 -19.66 -2.76
CA GLY A 170 -7.90 -18.42 -3.52
C GLY A 170 -6.65 -17.56 -3.48
N LEU A 171 -6.14 -17.20 -4.66
CA LEU A 171 -5.02 -16.27 -4.79
C LEU A 171 -5.53 -14.84 -4.56
N HIS A 172 -5.65 -14.46 -3.29
CA HIS A 172 -5.70 -13.06 -2.90
C HIS A 172 -4.37 -12.39 -3.28
N GLY A 173 -4.40 -11.08 -3.53
CA GLY A 173 -3.20 -10.36 -3.95
C GLY A 173 -2.04 -10.55 -2.97
N PHE A 174 -0.84 -10.81 -3.48
CA PHE A 174 0.32 -11.17 -2.65
C PHE A 174 0.94 -10.01 -1.87
N ALA A 175 0.41 -8.79 -2.02
CA ALA A 175 1.00 -7.61 -1.38
C ALA A 175 1.13 -7.76 0.15
N PHE A 176 0.11 -8.27 0.84
CA PHE A 176 0.12 -8.39 2.29
C PHE A 176 0.91 -9.61 2.81
N PRO A 177 0.77 -10.83 2.25
CA PRO A 177 1.66 -11.95 2.58
C PRO A 177 3.16 -11.64 2.44
N LEU A 178 3.54 -10.88 1.41
CA LEU A 178 4.95 -10.51 1.19
C LEU A 178 5.51 -9.53 2.24
N LEU A 179 4.65 -8.87 3.03
CA LEU A 179 5.11 -8.13 4.21
C LEU A 179 5.59 -9.09 5.30
N PHE A 180 4.92 -10.22 5.52
CA PHE A 180 5.43 -11.27 6.42
C PHE A 180 6.76 -11.85 5.92
N THR A 181 6.89 -12.07 4.61
CA THR A 181 8.16 -12.48 3.99
C THR A 181 9.26 -11.44 4.27
N TRP A 182 8.96 -10.14 4.13
CA TRP A 182 9.91 -9.06 4.43
C TRP A 182 10.34 -9.04 5.89
N GLU A 183 9.40 -9.10 6.84
CA GLU A 183 9.71 -9.14 8.28
C GLU A 183 10.57 -10.35 8.62
N GLY A 184 10.26 -11.53 8.05
CA GLY A 184 11.02 -12.75 8.26
C GLY A 184 12.43 -12.70 7.64
N LEU A 185 12.61 -12.08 6.46
CA LEU A 185 13.94 -11.87 5.87
C LEU A 185 14.83 -11.01 6.76
N VAL A 186 14.32 -9.88 7.23
CA VAL A 186 15.08 -8.96 8.10
C VAL A 186 15.31 -9.60 9.47
N GLY A 187 14.29 -10.25 10.03
CA GLY A 187 14.40 -11.00 11.29
C GLY A 187 15.45 -12.09 11.23
N GLY A 188 15.48 -12.88 10.15
CA GLY A 188 16.46 -13.94 9.92
C GLY A 188 17.91 -13.44 9.90
N MET A 189 18.16 -12.24 9.35
CA MET A 189 19.50 -11.63 9.33
C MET A 189 20.02 -11.28 10.73
N PHE A 190 19.12 -10.99 11.68
CA PHE A 190 19.47 -10.61 13.06
C PHE A 190 19.10 -11.68 14.10
N GLU A 191 18.67 -12.88 13.66
CA GLU A 191 18.13 -13.95 14.50
C GLU A 191 16.98 -13.48 15.43
N LEU A 192 16.15 -12.57 14.92
CA LEU A 192 14.99 -12.01 15.62
C LEU A 192 13.70 -12.59 15.06
N ARG A 193 12.73 -12.84 15.96
CA ARG A 193 11.36 -13.22 15.59
C ARG A 193 10.39 -12.20 16.15
N SER A 194 9.51 -11.70 15.29
CA SER A 194 8.42 -10.80 15.65
C SER A 194 7.34 -10.87 14.58
N ASP A 195 6.12 -10.51 14.96
CA ASP A 195 4.98 -10.24 14.07
C ASP A 195 4.45 -8.80 14.25
N LEU A 196 5.13 -8.01 15.09
CA LEU A 196 4.64 -6.73 15.58
C LEU A 196 4.55 -5.71 14.45
N TRP A 197 5.50 -5.73 13.51
CA TRP A 197 5.49 -4.76 12.42
C TRP A 197 4.37 -5.06 11.45
N VAL A 198 4.19 -6.31 11.01
CA VAL A 198 3.08 -6.64 10.11
C VAL A 198 1.72 -6.39 10.76
N ARG A 199 1.55 -6.73 12.04
CA ARG A 199 0.33 -6.40 12.79
C ARG A 199 0.06 -4.90 12.89
N SER A 200 1.10 -4.08 12.88
CA SER A 200 0.96 -2.61 12.89
C SER A 200 0.48 -2.04 11.55
N ILE A 201 0.58 -2.79 10.45
CA ILE A 201 0.26 -2.31 9.11
C ILE A 201 -1.20 -1.90 8.98
N THR A 202 -2.13 -2.65 9.59
CA THR A 202 -3.55 -2.26 9.62
C THR A 202 -3.73 -0.86 10.18
N MET A 203 -3.15 -0.62 11.36
CA MET A 203 -3.25 0.67 12.05
C MET A 203 -2.53 1.78 11.29
N TRP A 204 -1.37 1.48 10.70
CA TRP A 204 -0.62 2.41 9.86
C TRP A 204 -1.46 2.92 8.68
N TYR A 205 -2.11 2.01 7.94
CA TYR A 205 -2.95 2.42 6.81
C TYR A 205 -4.28 3.06 7.25
N GLY A 206 -4.85 2.65 8.39
CA GLY A 206 -5.99 3.34 8.99
C GLY A 206 -5.67 4.79 9.35
N TRP A 207 -4.50 5.03 9.96
CA TRP A 207 -4.01 6.37 10.24
C TRP A 207 -3.72 7.16 8.96
N LEU A 208 -3.05 6.57 7.97
CA LEU A 208 -2.79 7.22 6.69
C LEU A 208 -4.09 7.61 5.97
N LEU A 209 -5.13 6.78 6.03
CA LEU A 209 -6.45 7.08 5.47
C LEU A 209 -7.06 8.33 6.12
N ILE A 210 -7.06 8.40 7.45
CA ILE A 210 -7.54 9.59 8.18
C ILE A 210 -6.70 10.82 7.81
N ALA A 211 -5.37 10.70 7.86
CA ALA A 211 -4.47 11.80 7.51
C ALA A 211 -4.68 12.29 6.08
N PHE A 212 -4.92 11.37 5.15
CA PHE A 212 -5.14 11.67 3.74
C PHE A 212 -6.45 12.43 3.54
N VAL A 213 -7.57 11.89 4.04
CA VAL A 213 -8.89 12.54 3.97
C VAL A 213 -8.85 13.90 4.68
N TRP A 214 -8.26 13.98 5.87
CA TRP A 214 -8.07 15.23 6.60
C TRP A 214 -7.29 16.25 5.76
N SER A 215 -6.17 15.84 5.17
CA SER A 215 -5.32 16.72 4.35
C SER A 215 -6.02 17.23 3.09
N LEU A 216 -6.93 16.45 2.51
CA LEU A 216 -7.74 16.87 1.37
C LEU A 216 -8.80 17.88 1.79
N LEU A 217 -9.61 17.55 2.79
CA LEU A 217 -10.75 18.38 3.24
C LEU A 217 -10.29 19.72 3.81
N ARG A 218 -9.17 19.71 4.54
CA ARG A 218 -8.62 20.91 5.18
C ARG A 218 -8.23 22.01 4.20
N ARG A 219 -8.02 21.67 2.92
CA ARG A 219 -7.75 22.66 1.87
C ARG A 219 -8.96 23.50 1.51
N TRP A 220 -10.16 22.98 1.76
CA TRP A 220 -11.41 23.70 1.55
C TRP A 220 -11.82 24.44 2.81
N ASP A 221 -11.89 23.72 3.93
CA ASP A 221 -12.20 24.32 5.23
C ASP A 221 -11.69 23.44 6.38
N ARG A 222 -11.27 24.09 7.47
CA ARG A 222 -10.70 23.41 8.65
C ARG A 222 -11.72 22.59 9.42
N TRP A 223 -12.97 23.03 9.50
CA TRP A 223 -14.05 22.33 10.18
C TRP A 223 -14.64 21.23 9.33
N MET A 224 -14.61 21.39 7.99
CA MET A 224 -14.91 20.29 7.07
C MET A 224 -13.95 19.11 7.29
N ALA A 225 -12.66 19.37 7.54
CA ALA A 225 -11.71 18.33 7.89
C ALA A 225 -12.05 17.63 9.22
N VAL A 226 -12.45 18.39 10.25
CA VAL A 226 -12.93 17.84 11.53
C VAL A 226 -14.15 16.96 11.32
N ALA A 227 -15.17 17.47 10.64
CA ALA A 227 -16.40 16.75 10.37
C ALA A 227 -16.16 15.48 9.54
N GLY A 228 -15.32 15.55 8.50
CA GLY A 228 -14.97 14.38 7.69
C GLY A 228 -14.14 13.36 8.46
N GLY A 229 -13.22 13.80 9.33
CA GLY A 229 -12.49 12.92 10.23
C GLY A 229 -13.43 12.16 11.17
N ILE A 230 -14.34 12.87 11.84
CA ILE A 230 -15.35 12.26 12.74
C ILE A 230 -16.26 11.30 11.96
N ALA A 231 -16.78 11.72 10.81
CA ALA A 231 -17.66 10.89 9.99
C ALA A 231 -16.97 9.61 9.50
N LEU A 232 -15.66 9.65 9.28
CA LEU A 232 -14.87 8.48 8.91
C LEU A 232 -14.61 7.56 10.10
N THR A 233 -14.30 8.09 11.29
CA THR A 233 -13.81 7.28 12.42
C THR A 233 -14.89 6.79 13.40
N VAL A 234 -16.04 7.47 13.47
CA VAL A 234 -17.15 7.11 14.37
C VAL A 234 -17.88 5.82 13.97
N PRO A 235 -18.11 5.51 12.68
CA PRO A 235 -18.80 4.29 12.30
C PRO A 235 -18.11 3.03 12.82
N ILE A 236 -18.90 2.06 13.29
CA ILE A 236 -18.40 0.78 13.81
C ILE A 236 -17.53 0.03 12.80
N GLY A 237 -17.82 0.18 11.50
CA GLY A 237 -17.01 -0.39 10.43
C GLY A 237 -15.56 0.11 10.45
N PHE A 238 -15.33 1.37 10.78
CA PHE A 238 -13.97 1.90 10.91
C PHE A 238 -13.26 1.35 12.16
N LEU A 239 -13.99 1.12 13.25
CA LEU A 239 -13.42 0.47 14.43
C LEU A 239 -12.95 -0.95 14.09
N PHE A 240 -13.75 -1.75 13.39
CA PHE A 240 -13.33 -3.08 12.92
C PHE A 240 -12.15 -3.00 11.95
N LEU A 241 -12.19 -2.03 11.02
CA LEU A 241 -11.15 -1.81 10.02
C LEU A 241 -9.75 -1.62 10.64
N ILE A 242 -9.66 -0.99 11.81
CA ILE A 242 -8.39 -0.75 12.48
C ILE A 242 -8.05 -1.84 13.51
N THR A 243 -9.03 -2.51 14.13
CA THR A 243 -8.81 -3.48 15.23
C THR A 243 -8.64 -4.93 14.78
N VAL A 244 -9.11 -5.28 13.57
CA VAL A 244 -8.91 -6.60 12.96
C VAL A 244 -7.63 -6.56 12.13
N TYR A 245 -6.69 -7.47 12.37
CA TYR A 245 -5.47 -7.51 11.57
C TYR A 245 -5.84 -8.02 10.18
N HIS A 246 -6.09 -7.10 9.25
CA HIS A 246 -6.55 -7.44 7.93
C HIS A 246 -6.04 -6.42 6.90
N LEU A 247 -6.03 -6.82 5.63
CA LEU A 247 -5.57 -5.97 4.53
C LEU A 247 -6.59 -4.88 4.13
N ASP A 248 -7.75 -4.79 4.76
CA ASP A 248 -8.79 -3.84 4.36
C ASP A 248 -8.39 -2.38 4.55
N SER A 249 -7.68 -2.05 5.63
CA SER A 249 -7.15 -0.69 5.82
C SER A 249 -6.23 -0.30 4.67
N PHE A 250 -5.41 -1.25 4.23
CA PHE A 250 -4.50 -1.12 3.09
C PHE A 250 -5.31 -0.90 1.79
N ARG A 251 -6.37 -1.69 1.55
CA ARG A 251 -7.26 -1.56 0.38
C ARG A 251 -7.98 -0.22 0.32
N ILE A 252 -8.65 0.18 1.41
CA ILE A 252 -9.48 1.39 1.46
C ILE A 252 -8.60 2.64 1.31
N PHE A 253 -7.40 2.64 1.91
CA PHE A 253 -6.43 3.70 1.69
C PHE A 253 -6.07 3.83 0.21
N PHE A 254 -5.61 2.77 -0.45
CA PHE A 254 -5.20 2.84 -1.84
C PHE A 254 -6.35 3.17 -2.79
N PHE A 255 -7.56 2.64 -2.55
CA PHE A 255 -8.73 3.02 -3.31
C PHE A 255 -9.03 4.53 -3.18
N THR A 256 -8.96 5.07 -1.96
CA THR A 256 -9.23 6.49 -1.69
C THR A 256 -8.20 7.39 -2.38
N VAL A 257 -6.92 7.02 -2.34
CA VAL A 257 -5.84 7.75 -3.02
C VAL A 257 -5.97 7.63 -4.55
N ALA A 258 -6.29 6.45 -5.08
CA ALA A 258 -6.55 6.23 -6.50
C ALA A 258 -7.75 7.04 -6.99
N PHE A 259 -8.84 7.10 -6.20
CA PHE A 259 -10.02 7.89 -6.51
C PHE A 259 -9.71 9.40 -6.51
N ALA A 260 -8.91 9.88 -5.55
CA ALA A 260 -8.46 11.28 -5.56
C ALA A 260 -7.60 11.60 -6.81
N ALA A 261 -6.72 10.67 -7.21
CA ALA A 261 -5.93 10.81 -8.44
C ALA A 261 -6.81 10.79 -9.70
N PHE A 262 -7.85 9.95 -9.73
CA PHE A 262 -8.86 9.90 -10.77
C PHE A 262 -9.59 11.24 -10.94
N ILE A 263 -10.10 11.82 -9.84
CA ILE A 263 -10.76 13.14 -9.89
C ILE A 263 -9.79 14.20 -10.40
N ALA A 264 -8.54 14.20 -9.93
CA ALA A 264 -7.55 15.15 -10.41
C ALA A 264 -7.20 14.96 -11.90
N LEU A 265 -7.15 13.72 -12.37
CA LEU A 265 -6.94 13.40 -13.79
C LEU A 265 -8.08 13.94 -14.65
N LEU A 266 -9.34 13.78 -14.23
CA LEU A 266 -10.50 14.32 -14.95
C LEU A 266 -10.51 15.85 -14.99
N GLN A 267 -10.12 16.51 -13.90
CA GLN A 267 -10.13 17.98 -13.82
C GLN A 267 -9.10 18.63 -14.73
N ARG A 268 -7.90 18.06 -14.85
CA ARG A 268 -6.86 18.52 -15.79
C ARG A 268 -6.12 17.32 -16.35
N PRO A 269 -6.55 16.78 -17.50
CA PRO A 269 -5.91 15.63 -18.11
C PRO A 269 -4.44 15.90 -18.42
N SER A 270 -3.54 15.06 -17.90
CA SER A 270 -2.13 15.05 -18.27
C SER A 270 -1.56 13.65 -18.20
N ARG A 271 -0.48 13.40 -18.96
CA ARG A 271 0.18 12.08 -18.98
C ARG A 271 0.74 11.74 -17.60
N GLU A 272 1.30 12.70 -16.88
CA GLU A 272 1.85 12.51 -15.54
C GLU A 272 0.76 12.13 -14.52
N ARG A 273 -0.40 12.78 -14.57
CA ARG A 273 -1.54 12.42 -13.70
C ARG A 273 -2.11 11.06 -14.04
N LEU A 274 -2.14 10.70 -15.32
CA LEU A 274 -2.54 9.36 -15.76
C LEU A 274 -1.57 8.30 -15.22
N VAL A 275 -0.26 8.53 -15.31
CA VAL A 275 0.75 7.60 -14.78
C VAL A 275 0.58 7.42 -13.28
N LEU A 276 0.41 8.50 -12.51
CA LEU A 276 0.15 8.41 -11.07
C LEU A 276 -1.15 7.63 -10.77
N PHE A 277 -2.24 7.97 -11.47
CA PHE A 277 -3.51 7.26 -11.34
C PHE A 277 -3.36 5.75 -11.65
N ALA A 278 -2.70 5.39 -12.74
CA ALA A 278 -2.46 4.01 -13.13
C ALA A 278 -1.56 3.26 -12.13
N LEU A 279 -0.53 3.92 -11.58
CA LEU A 279 0.31 3.36 -10.52
C LEU A 279 -0.52 3.01 -9.28
N LEU A 280 -1.41 3.91 -8.86
CA LEU A 280 -2.26 3.73 -7.69
C LEU A 280 -3.35 2.67 -7.92
N CYS A 281 -3.98 2.64 -9.10
CA CYS A 281 -4.90 1.57 -9.48
C CYS A 281 -4.19 0.22 -9.55
N GLY A 282 -2.97 0.18 -10.07
CA GLY A 282 -2.16 -1.03 -10.10
C GLY A 282 -1.80 -1.52 -8.70
N ALA A 283 -1.43 -0.61 -7.80
CA ALA A 283 -1.21 -0.96 -6.40
C ALA A 283 -2.46 -1.53 -5.74
N GLN A 284 -3.62 -0.91 -5.99
CA GLN A 284 -4.91 -1.41 -5.52
C GLN A 284 -5.22 -2.82 -6.06
N THR A 285 -4.97 -3.05 -7.36
CA THR A 285 -5.09 -4.36 -7.99
C THR A 285 -4.23 -5.38 -7.25
N PHE A 286 -2.95 -5.11 -7.04
CA PHE A 286 -2.03 -6.07 -6.43
C PHE A 286 -2.33 -6.40 -4.96
N ILE A 287 -3.01 -5.50 -4.23
CA ILE A 287 -3.40 -5.75 -2.84
C ILE A 287 -4.52 -6.78 -2.76
N HIS A 288 -5.51 -6.74 -3.66
CA HIS A 288 -6.69 -7.61 -3.56
C HIS A 288 -7.50 -7.67 -4.86
N SER A 289 -8.23 -8.78 -5.08
CA SER A 289 -9.03 -9.02 -6.30
C SER A 289 -10.15 -7.99 -6.49
N ILE A 290 -10.89 -7.65 -5.42
CA ILE A 290 -11.83 -6.52 -5.44
C ILE A 290 -11.13 -5.22 -5.87
N GLY A 291 -9.87 -5.04 -5.49
CA GLY A 291 -9.05 -3.93 -5.96
C GLY A 291 -8.80 -3.96 -7.46
N ALA A 292 -8.61 -5.15 -8.05
CA ALA A 292 -8.50 -5.34 -9.50
C ALA A 292 -9.78 -4.92 -10.22
N ILE A 293 -10.95 -5.34 -9.69
CA ILE A 293 -12.26 -4.98 -10.23
C ILE A 293 -12.48 -3.46 -10.16
N LEU A 294 -12.29 -2.86 -8.98
CA LEU A 294 -12.48 -1.42 -8.78
C LEU A 294 -11.47 -0.59 -9.59
N GLY A 295 -10.21 -1.00 -9.65
CA GLY A 295 -9.18 -0.34 -10.46
C GLY A 295 -9.51 -0.40 -11.95
N GLY A 296 -9.97 -1.55 -12.44
CA GLY A 296 -10.44 -1.72 -13.81
C GLY A 296 -11.66 -0.84 -14.13
N LEU A 297 -12.64 -0.77 -13.22
CA LEU A 297 -13.81 0.09 -13.35
C LEU A 297 -13.41 1.57 -13.37
N LEU A 298 -12.52 2.02 -12.48
CA LEU A 298 -12.02 3.40 -12.47
C LEU A 298 -11.29 3.73 -13.77
N LEU A 299 -10.49 2.82 -14.31
CA LEU A 299 -9.83 3.01 -15.60
C LEU A 299 -10.87 3.13 -16.73
N ALA A 300 -11.85 2.23 -16.79
CA ALA A 300 -12.91 2.30 -17.81
C ALA A 300 -13.69 3.63 -17.74
N LEU A 301 -14.09 4.05 -16.53
CA LEU A 301 -14.74 5.33 -16.31
C LEU A 301 -13.83 6.51 -16.71
N ALA A 302 -12.52 6.45 -16.41
CA ALA A 302 -11.59 7.48 -16.82
C ALA A 302 -11.54 7.61 -18.34
N LEU A 303 -11.47 6.49 -19.07
CA LEU A 303 -11.43 6.52 -20.54
C LEU A 303 -12.73 7.05 -21.16
N VAL A 304 -13.88 6.86 -20.51
CA VAL A 304 -15.15 7.43 -20.96
C VAL A 304 -15.21 8.93 -20.68
N LEU A 305 -14.84 9.35 -19.47
CA LEU A 305 -15.04 10.72 -18.97
C LEU A 305 -13.90 11.70 -19.33
N LEU A 306 -12.73 11.21 -19.73
CA LEU A 306 -11.59 12.05 -20.10
C LEU A 306 -11.91 12.94 -21.31
N SER A 307 -11.73 14.24 -21.13
CA SER A 307 -11.92 15.28 -22.15
C SER A 307 -10.74 15.39 -23.13
N VAL A 308 -10.26 14.25 -23.63
CA VAL A 308 -9.19 14.17 -24.64
C VAL A 308 -9.65 13.43 -25.90
N PRO A 309 -9.02 13.64 -27.07
CA PRO A 309 -9.37 12.93 -28.29
C PRO A 309 -9.36 11.40 -28.13
N THR A 310 -10.24 10.69 -28.85
CA THR A 310 -10.40 9.23 -28.72
C THR A 310 -9.10 8.45 -28.95
N HIS A 311 -8.28 8.87 -29.92
CA HIS A 311 -6.97 8.24 -30.17
C HIS A 311 -6.01 8.41 -28.97
N THR A 312 -6.05 9.55 -28.29
CA THR A 312 -5.28 9.80 -27.07
C THR A 312 -5.82 8.94 -25.93
N ARG A 313 -7.15 8.81 -25.79
CA ARG A 313 -7.77 7.91 -24.80
C ARG A 313 -7.31 6.47 -25.00
N ALA A 314 -7.32 5.95 -26.22
CA ALA A 314 -6.85 4.60 -26.50
C ALA A 314 -5.38 4.39 -26.10
N ARG A 315 -4.48 5.32 -26.48
CA ARG A 315 -3.06 5.26 -26.10
C ARG A 315 -2.86 5.36 -24.58
N TRP A 316 -3.61 6.24 -23.93
CA TRP A 316 -3.56 6.42 -22.49
C TRP A 316 -4.13 5.21 -21.74
N GLY A 317 -5.19 4.59 -22.27
CA GLY A 317 -5.75 3.35 -21.75
C GLY A 317 -4.76 2.20 -21.83
N ALA A 318 -4.09 2.02 -22.98
CA ALA A 318 -3.04 1.01 -23.12
C ALA A 318 -1.86 1.26 -22.16
N LEU A 319 -1.42 2.52 -22.03
CA LEU A 319 -0.36 2.89 -21.08
C LEU A 319 -0.77 2.59 -19.63
N ALA A 320 -1.98 3.00 -19.23
CA ALA A 320 -2.48 2.80 -17.88
C ALA A 320 -2.65 1.31 -17.56
N ALA A 321 -3.21 0.53 -18.48
CA ALA A 321 -3.34 -0.92 -18.34
C ALA A 321 -1.96 -1.59 -18.20
N GLY A 322 -0.98 -1.21 -19.02
CA GLY A 322 0.39 -1.70 -18.91
C GLY A 322 1.02 -1.38 -17.55
N ILE A 323 0.85 -0.16 -17.04
CA ILE A 323 1.33 0.21 -15.69
C ILE A 323 0.60 -0.59 -14.61
N MET A 324 -0.72 -0.76 -14.70
CA MET A 324 -1.49 -1.53 -13.73
C MET A 324 -1.04 -3.00 -13.68
N LEU A 325 -0.74 -3.60 -14.84
CA LEU A 325 -0.17 -4.94 -14.93
C LEU A 325 1.21 -5.00 -14.26
N LEU A 326 2.09 -4.05 -14.56
CA LEU A 326 3.43 -3.96 -13.95
C LEU A 326 3.41 -3.65 -12.44
N MET A 327 2.35 -3.03 -11.94
CA MET A 327 2.18 -2.75 -10.51
C MET A 327 1.50 -3.91 -9.78
N GLY A 328 1.52 -5.11 -10.36
CA GLY A 328 1.12 -6.37 -9.75
C GLY A 328 -0.17 -6.96 -10.32
N GLY A 329 -0.83 -6.29 -11.28
CA GLY A 329 -1.94 -6.91 -12.03
C GLY A 329 -1.54 -8.17 -12.82
N VAL A 330 -0.27 -8.31 -13.17
CA VAL A 330 0.26 -9.54 -13.80
C VAL A 330 0.04 -10.79 -12.94
N HIS A 331 -0.09 -10.65 -11.61
CA HIS A 331 -0.37 -11.77 -10.72
C HIS A 331 -1.69 -12.46 -11.08
N TYR A 332 -2.75 -11.69 -11.37
CA TYR A 332 -4.04 -12.26 -11.77
C TYR A 332 -4.00 -12.90 -13.15
N VAL A 333 -3.21 -12.33 -14.07
CA VAL A 333 -3.00 -12.93 -15.38
C VAL A 333 -2.33 -14.30 -15.22
N ALA A 334 -1.25 -14.37 -14.43
CA ALA A 334 -0.55 -15.61 -14.16
C ALA A 334 -1.45 -16.62 -13.43
N ASP A 335 -2.24 -16.18 -12.44
CA ASP A 335 -3.19 -17.04 -11.73
C ASP A 335 -4.25 -17.64 -12.67
N VAL A 336 -4.83 -16.83 -13.55
CA VAL A 336 -5.85 -17.31 -14.51
C VAL A 336 -5.31 -18.40 -15.44
N PHE A 337 -4.08 -18.25 -15.95
CA PHE A 337 -3.55 -19.18 -16.94
C PHE A 337 -2.79 -20.36 -16.32
N LEU A 338 -2.17 -20.19 -15.16
CA LEU A 338 -1.24 -21.16 -14.56
C LEU A 338 -1.67 -21.60 -13.16
N GLY A 339 -2.44 -20.77 -12.46
CA GLY A 339 -2.86 -20.97 -11.08
C GLY A 339 -4.27 -21.55 -10.97
N THR A 340 -5.01 -21.09 -9.97
CA THR A 340 -6.35 -21.56 -9.65
C THR A 340 -7.40 -20.92 -10.56
N GLY A 341 -7.11 -19.74 -11.10
CA GLY A 341 -8.08 -18.91 -11.82
C GLY A 341 -9.23 -18.48 -10.92
N TRP A 342 -8.96 -18.36 -9.62
CA TRP A 342 -9.96 -18.16 -8.57
C TRP A 342 -10.80 -16.90 -8.78
N ILE A 343 -10.23 -15.84 -9.38
CA ILE A 343 -10.96 -14.59 -9.64
C ILE A 343 -12.25 -14.80 -10.47
N PHE A 344 -12.31 -15.85 -11.29
CA PHE A 344 -13.51 -16.21 -12.04
C PHE A 344 -14.42 -17.21 -11.32
N GLN A 345 -13.90 -17.94 -10.34
CA GLN A 345 -14.69 -18.90 -9.56
C GLN A 345 -15.56 -18.16 -8.53
N ASP A 346 -15.01 -17.13 -7.87
CA ASP A 346 -15.72 -16.35 -6.87
C ASP A 346 -16.86 -15.50 -7.45
N LEU A 347 -16.73 -15.01 -8.69
CA LEU A 347 -17.78 -14.25 -9.38
C LEU A 347 -19.04 -15.07 -9.69
N ILE A 348 -18.97 -16.41 -9.61
CA ILE A 348 -20.13 -17.29 -9.86
C ILE A 348 -20.98 -17.46 -8.58
N TRP A 349 -20.42 -17.16 -7.40
CA TRP A 349 -21.07 -17.37 -6.11
C TRP A 349 -21.71 -16.09 -5.51
N PHE A 350 -21.56 -14.96 -6.18
CA PHE A 350 -22.31 -13.70 -5.93
C PHE A 350 -23.33 -13.48 -7.05
#